data_AF-A0A4V0HX06-F1
#
_entry.id   AF-A0A4V0HX06-F1
#
_cell.length_a   1.000
_cell.length_b   1.000
_cell.length_c   1.000
_cell.angle_alpha   90.00
_cell.angle_beta   90.00
_cell.angle_gamma   90.00
#
_symmetry.space_group_name_H-M   'P 1'
#
loop_
_entity.id
_entity.type
_entity.pdbx_description
1 polymer ?
#
loop_
_entity_poly.entity_id
_entity_poly.type
_entity_poly.pdbx_seq_one_letter_code
_entity_poly.pdbx_strand_id
1 'polypeptide(L)'
;MGLTVSVGVYTDDLDADVREQYLTDFRLINRILKAAGLSAHKEKPSAEDLRWNVGMGYSRLHFLRRFAASVAVTGRVPTPLRRNATATTSPEIRAYCSRVVRPSSRLFDHLMCHSDAEGYYVPIDFPSVLNADQAVPLTGGYLGSSVRLRDECRMLADHLELPDADFDLDDDGEWKRLKIATHGAVWHRYPIEAFACAALRSACTRSIELKAAIVFG
;
A
#
# COMPACT_ATOMS: atom_id res chain seq x y z
N MET A 1 1.83 0.01 17.46
CA MET A 1 0.52 0.50 16.97
C MET A 1 0.11 -0.36 15.80
N GLY A 2 -1.17 -0.75 15.72
CA GLY A 2 -1.69 -1.51 14.59
C GLY A 2 -1.89 -0.57 13.41
N LEU A 3 -1.41 -0.95 12.23
CA LEU A 3 -1.75 -0.28 10.97
C LEU A 3 -2.86 -1.11 10.34
N THR A 4 -3.98 -0.49 10.01
CA THR A 4 -5.08 -1.11 9.27
C THR A 4 -5.10 -0.54 7.86
N VAL A 5 -5.34 -1.42 6.89
CA VAL A 5 -5.60 -1.03 5.51
C VAL A 5 -7.06 -1.32 5.23
N SER A 6 -7.83 -0.32 4.84
CA SER A 6 -9.29 -0.44 4.69
C SER A 6 -9.77 0.06 3.33
N VAL A 7 -10.87 -0.50 2.84
CA VAL A 7 -11.57 -0.12 1.62
C VAL A 7 -13.07 -0.06 1.90
N GLY A 8 -13.75 0.94 1.33
CA GLY A 8 -15.18 1.13 1.55
C GLY A 8 -15.52 1.71 2.92
N VAL A 9 -14.59 2.43 3.55
CA VAL A 9 -14.79 3.01 4.90
C VAL A 9 -15.83 4.11 4.95
N TYR A 10 -16.13 4.75 3.82
CA TYR A 10 -17.14 5.80 3.73
C TYR A 10 -18.53 5.18 3.58
N THR A 11 -19.38 5.30 4.60
CA THR A 11 -20.72 4.71 4.66
C THR A 11 -21.76 5.72 5.19
N ASP A 12 -23.05 5.45 4.94
CA ASP A 12 -24.16 6.35 5.31
C ASP A 12 -24.53 6.32 6.80
N ASP A 13 -23.95 5.40 7.57
CA ASP A 13 -24.14 5.21 9.01
C ASP A 13 -23.01 5.81 9.85
N LEU A 14 -21.93 6.32 9.24
CA LEU A 14 -20.84 7.01 9.95
C LEU A 14 -21.36 8.21 10.75
N ASP A 15 -20.76 8.44 11.92
CA ASP A 15 -20.94 9.68 12.68
C ASP A 15 -20.71 10.91 11.79
N ALA A 16 -21.51 11.96 12.02
CA ALA A 16 -21.51 13.15 11.16
C ALA A 16 -20.12 13.79 11.05
N ASP A 17 -19.38 13.87 12.15
CA ASP A 17 -18.04 14.46 12.19
C ASP A 17 -17.02 13.61 11.39
N VAL A 18 -17.08 12.29 11.53
CA VAL A 18 -16.23 11.35 10.78
C VAL A 18 -16.53 11.40 9.29
N ARG A 19 -17.82 11.48 8.93
CA ARG A 19 -18.27 11.61 7.54
C ARG A 19 -17.78 12.93 6.92
N GLU A 20 -17.90 14.04 7.64
CA GLU A 20 -17.44 15.35 7.14
C GLU A 20 -15.92 15.40 6.99
N GLN A 21 -15.17 14.69 7.86
CA GLN A 21 -13.73 14.54 7.70
C GLN A 21 -13.38 13.81 6.40
N TYR A 22 -14.01 12.65 6.12
CA TYR A 22 -13.80 11.95 4.84
C TYR A 22 -14.19 12.80 3.64
N LEU A 23 -15.32 13.51 3.70
CA LEU A 23 -15.75 14.42 2.63
C LEU A 23 -14.73 15.54 2.40
N THR A 24 -14.15 16.08 3.47
CA THR A 24 -13.09 17.08 3.39
C THR A 24 -11.85 16.52 2.71
N ASP A 25 -11.41 15.32 3.09
CA ASP A 25 -10.27 14.64 2.47
C ASP A 25 -10.55 14.34 0.98
N PHE A 26 -11.74 13.85 0.62
CA PHE A 26 -12.10 13.61 -0.79
C PHE A 26 -12.18 14.89 -1.62
N ARG A 27 -12.62 16.01 -1.04
CA ARG A 27 -12.56 17.32 -1.71
C ARG A 27 -11.11 17.72 -1.99
N LEU A 28 -10.19 17.47 -1.05
CA LEU A 28 -8.77 17.74 -1.24
C LEU A 28 -8.13 16.82 -2.29
N ILE A 29 -8.39 15.51 -2.22
CA ILE A 29 -7.97 14.53 -3.24
C ILE A 29 -8.42 14.98 -4.63
N ASN A 30 -9.66 15.44 -4.77
CA ASN A 30 -10.18 15.94 -6.05
C ASN A 30 -9.49 17.21 -6.56
N ARG A 31 -9.02 18.09 -5.67
CA ARG A 31 -8.18 19.24 -6.07
C ARG A 31 -6.82 18.77 -6.60
N ILE A 32 -6.19 17.80 -5.92
CA ILE A 32 -4.90 17.22 -6.32
C ILE A 32 -5.04 16.55 -7.69
N LEU A 33 -6.06 15.71 -7.88
CA LEU A 33 -6.34 15.05 -9.16
C LEU A 33 -6.58 16.07 -10.28
N LYS A 34 -7.40 17.10 -10.02
CA LYS A 34 -7.66 18.17 -11.01
C LYS A 34 -6.40 18.93 -11.40
N ALA A 35 -5.55 19.27 -10.43
CA ALA A 35 -4.27 19.94 -10.69
C ALA A 35 -3.33 19.08 -11.55
N ALA A 36 -3.42 17.75 -11.44
CA ALA A 36 -2.70 16.79 -12.28
C ALA A 36 -3.39 16.50 -13.63
N GLY A 37 -4.52 17.15 -13.94
CA GLY A 37 -5.27 16.93 -15.18
C GLY A 37 -6.07 15.61 -15.22
N LEU A 38 -6.33 15.01 -14.06
CA LEU A 38 -7.07 13.74 -13.93
C LEU A 38 -8.55 13.95 -13.61
N SER A 39 -9.34 12.91 -13.83
CA SER A 39 -10.75 12.89 -13.44
C SER A 39 -10.91 12.92 -11.91
N ALA A 40 -11.99 13.52 -11.43
CA ALA A 40 -12.35 13.49 -10.01
C ALA A 40 -12.69 12.07 -9.53
N HIS A 41 -12.19 11.70 -8.36
CA HIS A 41 -12.64 10.56 -7.58
C HIS A 41 -14.01 10.86 -6.95
N LYS A 42 -14.95 9.95 -7.12
CA LYS A 42 -16.30 10.06 -6.55
C LYS A 42 -16.53 8.89 -5.62
N GLU A 43 -16.14 9.07 -4.36
CA GLU A 43 -16.45 8.12 -3.30
C GLU A 43 -17.98 8.03 -3.14
N LYS A 44 -18.49 6.79 -3.13
CA LYS A 44 -19.90 6.52 -2.83
C LYS A 44 -19.97 5.85 -1.46
N PRO A 45 -21.04 6.09 -0.67
CA PRO A 45 -21.30 5.29 0.50
C PRO A 45 -21.27 3.81 0.13
N SER A 46 -20.41 3.05 0.78
CA SER A 46 -20.33 1.60 0.62
C SER A 46 -21.39 0.95 1.48
N ALA A 47 -21.98 -0.14 1.00
CA ALA A 47 -22.77 -1.00 1.86
C ALA A 47 -21.86 -1.66 2.91
N GLU A 48 -22.37 -1.89 4.12
CA GLU A 48 -21.56 -2.39 5.25
C GLU A 48 -20.89 -3.74 4.93
N ASP A 49 -21.58 -4.61 4.19
CA ASP A 49 -21.10 -5.92 3.74
C ASP A 49 -20.01 -5.86 2.67
N LEU A 50 -19.78 -4.70 2.06
CA LEU A 50 -18.73 -4.46 1.07
C LEU A 50 -17.45 -3.88 1.70
N ARG A 51 -17.49 -3.57 3.00
CA ARG A 51 -16.31 -3.09 3.72
C ARG A 51 -15.26 -4.19 3.79
N TRP A 52 -14.03 -3.80 3.50
CA TRP A 52 -12.89 -4.69 3.61
C TRP A 52 -11.81 -4.00 4.44
N ASN A 53 -11.22 -4.71 5.38
CA ASN A 53 -10.08 -4.21 6.14
C ASN A 53 -9.16 -5.36 6.56
N VAL A 54 -7.88 -5.05 6.75
CA VAL A 54 -6.89 -6.01 7.25
C VAL A 54 -5.91 -5.33 8.18
N GLY A 55 -5.57 -6.02 9.27
CA GLY A 55 -4.50 -5.62 10.18
C GLY A 55 -3.12 -5.85 9.56
N MET A 56 -2.59 -4.83 8.90
CA MET A 56 -1.26 -4.88 8.28
C MET A 56 -0.14 -4.91 9.33
N GLY A 57 -0.28 -4.14 10.41
CA GLY A 57 0.78 -3.96 11.41
C GLY A 57 1.94 -3.11 10.88
N TYR A 58 2.30 -2.07 11.64
CA TYR A 58 3.20 -1.00 11.18
C TYR A 58 4.54 -1.49 10.61
N SER A 59 5.18 -2.47 11.26
CA SER A 59 6.51 -2.94 10.84
C SER A 59 6.49 -3.69 9.50
N ARG A 60 5.39 -4.39 9.15
CA ARG A 60 5.34 -5.27 7.97
C ARG A 60 5.55 -4.50 6.67
N LEU A 61 5.04 -3.26 6.60
CA LEU A 61 5.21 -2.38 5.44
C LEU A 61 6.69 -2.06 5.18
N HIS A 62 7.51 -1.87 6.22
CA HIS A 62 8.93 -1.60 6.05
C HIS A 62 9.71 -2.79 5.48
N PHE A 63 9.34 -4.02 5.83
CA PHE A 63 9.94 -5.23 5.25
C PHE A 63 9.65 -5.30 3.75
N LEU A 64 8.40 -5.07 3.35
CA LEU A 64 8.01 -5.05 1.94
C LEU A 64 8.72 -3.92 1.17
N ARG A 65 8.84 -2.72 1.75
CA ARG A 65 9.59 -1.60 1.14
C ARG A 65 11.07 -1.91 0.95
N ARG A 66 11.71 -2.58 1.91
CA ARG A 66 13.10 -3.04 1.75
C ARG A 66 13.22 -4.04 0.60
N PHE A 67 12.28 -4.98 0.51
CA PHE A 67 12.24 -5.95 -0.57
C PHE A 67 12.09 -5.27 -1.93
N ALA A 68 11.13 -4.36 -2.06
CA ALA A 68 10.90 -3.57 -3.26
C ALA A 68 12.13 -2.74 -3.65
N ALA A 69 12.77 -2.08 -2.67
CA ALA A 69 13.99 -1.31 -2.90
C ALA A 69 15.12 -2.19 -3.43
N SER A 70 15.31 -3.40 -2.89
CA SER A 70 16.32 -4.34 -3.38
C SER A 70 16.06 -4.79 -4.81
N VAL A 71 14.80 -5.13 -5.12
CA VAL A 71 14.36 -5.51 -6.47
C VAL A 71 14.58 -4.36 -7.45
N ALA A 72 14.14 -3.15 -7.12
CA ALA A 72 14.34 -1.98 -7.97
C ALA A 72 15.83 -1.65 -8.19
N VAL A 73 16.67 -1.84 -7.17
CA VAL A 73 18.10 -1.53 -7.25
C VAL A 73 18.89 -2.60 -7.99
N THR A 74 18.65 -3.87 -7.69
CA THR A 74 19.55 -4.97 -8.09
C THR A 74 18.90 -5.99 -9.02
N GLY A 75 17.57 -5.93 -9.20
CA GLY A 75 16.79 -6.97 -9.87
C GLY A 75 16.67 -8.28 -9.08
N ARG A 76 17.10 -8.29 -7.81
CA ARG A 76 17.16 -9.49 -6.97
C ARG A 76 16.47 -9.24 -5.62
N VAL A 77 16.00 -10.31 -5.00
CA VAL A 77 15.45 -10.28 -3.64
C VAL A 77 16.58 -10.06 -2.63
N PRO A 78 16.36 -9.30 -1.55
CA PRO A 78 17.40 -9.02 -0.57
C PRO A 78 17.68 -10.25 0.29
N THR A 79 18.81 -10.32 0.99
CA THR A 79 18.99 -11.38 2.02
C THR A 79 17.88 -11.28 3.08
N PRO A 80 17.28 -12.40 3.52
CA PRO A 80 16.26 -12.41 4.57
C PRO A 80 16.79 -11.78 5.85
N LEU A 81 15.98 -10.92 6.46
CA LEU A 81 16.30 -10.35 7.76
C LEU A 81 16.02 -11.35 8.88
N ARG A 82 16.78 -11.25 9.96
CA ARG A 82 16.42 -11.91 11.22
C ARG A 82 15.14 -11.29 11.78
N ARG A 83 14.33 -12.08 12.49
CA ARG A 83 13.00 -11.70 13.03
C ARG A 83 12.97 -10.37 13.81
N ASN A 84 14.09 -9.97 14.43
CA ASN A 84 14.18 -8.76 15.26
C ASN A 84 14.96 -7.61 14.59
N ALA A 85 15.28 -7.72 13.29
CA ALA A 85 15.99 -6.67 12.57
C ALA A 85 15.04 -5.59 12.07
N THR A 86 15.54 -4.36 11.99
CA THR A 86 14.79 -3.20 11.49
C THR A 86 15.01 -3.02 9.99
N ALA A 87 13.93 -2.93 9.22
CA ALA A 87 14.00 -2.74 7.76
C ALA A 87 14.10 -1.25 7.33
N THR A 88 13.73 -0.33 8.23
CA THR A 88 13.47 1.10 7.95
C THR A 88 14.68 1.91 7.46
N THR A 89 15.89 1.54 7.87
CA THR A 89 17.14 2.23 7.50
C THR A 89 18.12 1.30 6.77
N SER A 90 17.58 0.34 6.03
CA SER A 90 18.40 -0.65 5.31
C SER A 90 19.20 -0.02 4.16
N PRO A 91 20.38 -0.58 3.81
CA PRO A 91 21.18 -0.10 2.67
C PRO A 91 20.39 -0.07 1.36
N GLU A 92 19.46 -1.00 1.17
CA GLU A 92 18.59 -1.10 0.00
C GLU A 92 17.69 0.14 -0.12
N ILE A 93 17.05 0.56 0.97
CA ILE A 93 16.23 1.79 1.02
C ILE A 93 17.08 3.01 0.69
N ARG A 94 18.27 3.14 1.28
CA ARG A 94 19.17 4.26 0.98
C ARG A 94 19.60 4.29 -0.48
N ALA A 95 19.92 3.14 -1.06
CA ALA A 95 20.30 3.02 -2.47
C ALA A 95 19.13 3.34 -3.41
N TYR A 96 17.91 2.96 -3.03
CA TYR A 96 16.69 3.35 -3.76
C TYR A 96 16.50 4.86 -3.74
N CYS A 97 16.61 5.50 -2.56
CA CYS A 97 16.45 6.94 -2.42
C CYS A 97 17.55 7.74 -3.13
N SER A 98 18.79 7.25 -3.13
CA SER A 98 19.94 7.93 -3.74
C SER A 98 19.97 7.87 -5.26
N ARG A 99 19.20 6.96 -5.88
CA ARG A 99 19.02 6.96 -7.33
C ARG A 99 18.28 8.22 -7.75
N VAL A 100 19.01 9.19 -8.28
CA VAL A 100 18.46 10.39 -8.93
C VAL A 100 17.83 9.98 -10.25
N VAL A 101 16.64 9.42 -10.13
CA VAL A 101 15.75 9.14 -11.25
C VAL A 101 14.59 10.12 -11.09
N ARG A 102 14.11 10.73 -12.18
CA ARG A 102 12.85 11.52 -12.15
C ARG A 102 11.80 10.67 -11.43
N PRO A 103 11.02 11.20 -10.47
CA PRO A 103 10.09 10.40 -9.67
C PRO A 103 9.29 9.42 -10.55
N SER A 104 8.77 9.93 -11.67
CA SER A 104 7.99 9.17 -12.64
C SER A 104 8.66 8.03 -13.42
N SER A 105 9.93 7.72 -13.18
CA SER A 105 10.61 6.58 -13.79
C SER A 105 11.23 5.62 -12.77
N ARG A 106 10.88 5.76 -11.49
CA ARG A 106 11.27 4.81 -10.44
C ARG A 106 10.24 3.68 -10.35
N LEU A 107 10.71 2.46 -10.11
CA LEU A 107 9.84 1.31 -9.83
C LEU A 107 9.36 1.38 -8.39
N PHE A 108 8.08 1.08 -8.14
CA PHE A 108 7.49 0.98 -6.80
C PHE A 108 7.23 2.32 -6.09
N ASP A 109 7.03 3.41 -6.83
CA ASP A 109 6.81 4.73 -6.25
C ASP A 109 5.55 4.81 -5.38
N HIS A 110 4.46 4.14 -5.79
CA HIS A 110 3.22 4.14 -5.01
C HIS A 110 3.40 3.42 -3.68
N LEU A 111 4.16 2.33 -3.64
CA LEU A 111 4.53 1.64 -2.41
C LEU A 111 5.54 2.44 -1.55
N MET A 112 6.54 3.06 -2.18
CA MET A 112 7.71 3.62 -1.51
C MET A 112 7.51 5.03 -0.96
N CYS A 113 6.70 5.85 -1.63
CA CYS A 113 6.56 7.27 -1.31
C CYS A 113 5.34 7.60 -0.42
N HIS A 114 4.47 6.62 -0.14
CA HIS A 114 3.33 6.82 0.74
C HIS A 114 3.74 6.87 2.22
N SER A 115 2.94 7.53 3.08
CA SER A 115 3.16 7.52 4.53
C SER A 115 3.08 6.10 5.12
N ASP A 116 3.78 5.89 6.24
CA ASP A 116 3.85 4.61 6.94
C ASP A 116 2.57 4.26 7.73
N ALA A 117 1.76 5.27 8.08
CA ALA A 117 0.68 5.11 9.05
C ALA A 117 -0.69 5.62 8.59
N GLU A 118 -0.72 6.52 7.61
CA GLU A 118 -1.92 7.25 7.22
C GLU A 118 -1.86 7.61 5.74
N GLY A 119 -3.00 7.88 5.12
CA GLY A 119 -3.07 8.34 3.73
C GLY A 119 -4.00 7.50 2.84
N TYR A 120 -3.98 7.83 1.55
CA TYR A 120 -5.00 7.41 0.59
C TYR A 120 -4.40 6.86 -0.71
N TYR A 121 -5.05 5.81 -1.23
CA TYR A 121 -4.96 5.43 -2.64
C TYR A 121 -6.34 5.50 -3.28
N VAL A 122 -6.43 6.05 -4.50
CA VAL A 122 -7.69 6.11 -5.26
C VAL A 122 -7.66 5.17 -6.47
N PRO A 123 -8.83 4.65 -6.91
CA PRO A 123 -8.97 3.74 -8.06
C PRO A 123 -8.89 4.48 -9.40
N ILE A 124 -7.86 5.31 -9.56
CA ILE A 124 -7.58 6.08 -10.76
C ILE A 124 -6.14 5.78 -11.16
N ASP A 125 -5.92 5.47 -12.43
CA ASP A 125 -4.59 5.20 -12.96
C ASP A 125 -3.81 6.50 -13.18
N PHE A 126 -2.68 6.65 -12.49
CA PHE A 126 -1.72 7.71 -12.74
C PHE A 126 -0.30 7.26 -12.38
N PRO A 127 0.72 7.62 -13.18
CA PRO A 127 2.01 6.92 -13.18
C PRO A 127 2.89 7.17 -11.95
N SER A 128 2.63 8.20 -11.15
CA SER A 128 3.49 8.59 -10.02
C SER A 128 2.66 9.18 -8.90
N VAL A 129 3.05 8.98 -7.65
CA VAL A 129 2.35 9.58 -6.51
C VAL A 129 2.19 11.09 -6.71
N LEU A 130 1.02 11.61 -6.34
CA LEU A 130 0.74 13.03 -6.44
C LEU A 130 0.98 13.69 -5.10
N ASN A 131 1.77 14.76 -5.09
CA ASN A 131 2.04 15.51 -3.88
C ASN A 131 0.83 16.41 -3.55
N ALA A 132 0.41 16.42 -2.29
CA ALA A 132 -0.48 17.47 -1.82
C ALA A 132 0.32 18.78 -1.73
N ASP A 133 -0.23 19.86 -2.28
CA ASP A 133 0.36 21.19 -2.13
C ASP A 133 0.63 21.49 -0.64
N GLN A 134 1.79 22.07 -0.31
CA GLN A 134 2.14 22.42 1.08
C GLN A 134 1.12 23.37 1.73
N ALA A 135 0.36 24.12 0.93
CA ALA A 135 -0.70 24.99 1.40
C ALA A 135 -1.94 24.23 1.91
N VAL A 136 -2.18 22.99 1.47
CA VAL A 136 -3.31 22.15 1.92
C VAL A 136 -2.84 20.71 2.08
N PRO A 137 -2.31 20.33 3.26
CA PRO A 137 -1.74 19.02 3.47
C PRO A 137 -2.83 17.95 3.43
N LEU A 138 -2.68 16.98 2.53
CA LEU A 138 -3.44 15.74 2.60
C LEU A 138 -2.84 14.88 3.70
N THR A 139 -3.68 14.23 4.51
CA THR A 139 -3.26 13.20 5.45
C THR A 139 -2.36 12.17 4.75
N GLY A 140 -1.18 11.88 5.31
CA GLY A 140 -0.18 11.00 4.68
C GLY A 140 0.66 11.62 3.56
N GLY A 141 0.45 12.89 3.19
CA GLY A 141 1.30 13.72 2.34
C GLY A 141 1.21 13.45 0.83
N TYR A 142 1.11 12.20 0.42
CA TYR A 142 1.04 11.79 -0.99
C TYR A 142 -0.24 11.02 -1.29
N LEU A 143 -0.81 11.28 -2.46
CA LEU A 143 -1.93 10.52 -3.01
C LEU A 143 -1.41 9.42 -3.95
N GLY A 144 -1.73 8.17 -3.64
CA GLY A 144 -1.38 7.01 -4.45
C GLY A 144 -2.51 6.55 -5.39
N SER A 145 -2.14 5.76 -6.39
CA SER A 145 -3.05 5.07 -7.30
C SER A 145 -3.15 3.62 -6.86
N SER A 146 -4.36 3.13 -6.54
CA SER A 146 -4.54 1.70 -6.24
C SER A 146 -4.34 0.83 -7.47
N VAL A 147 -4.50 1.39 -8.68
CA VAL A 147 -4.20 0.70 -9.94
C VAL A 147 -2.70 0.45 -10.07
N ARG A 148 -1.87 1.50 -9.91
CA ARG A 148 -0.41 1.34 -9.99
C ARG A 148 0.16 0.56 -8.81
N LEU A 149 -0.34 0.78 -7.58
CA LEU A 149 0.08 -0.01 -6.43
C LEU A 149 -0.21 -1.50 -6.64
N ARG A 150 -1.36 -1.88 -7.22
CA ARG A 150 -1.65 -3.28 -7.56
C ARG A 150 -0.60 -3.86 -8.49
N ASP A 151 -0.24 -3.12 -9.53
CA ASP A 151 0.71 -3.59 -10.55
C ASP A 151 2.13 -3.69 -9.94
N GLU A 152 2.51 -2.75 -9.07
CA GLU A 152 3.71 -2.84 -8.24
C GLU A 152 3.69 -4.09 -7.34
N CYS A 153 2.60 -4.36 -6.64
CA CYS A 153 2.45 -5.56 -5.82
C CYS A 153 2.48 -6.85 -6.65
N ARG A 154 1.97 -6.86 -7.88
CA ARG A 154 2.07 -8.02 -8.79
C ARG A 154 3.52 -8.32 -9.15
N MET A 155 4.29 -7.29 -9.51
CA MET A 155 5.73 -7.47 -9.76
C MET A 155 6.48 -8.01 -8.53
N LEU A 156 6.14 -7.52 -7.34
CA LEU A 156 6.73 -8.05 -6.10
C LEU A 156 6.27 -9.47 -5.80
N ALA A 157 5.02 -9.81 -6.09
CA ALA A 157 4.48 -11.15 -5.94
C ALA A 157 5.22 -12.17 -6.83
N ASP A 158 5.56 -11.79 -8.07
CA ASP A 158 6.37 -12.61 -8.96
C ASP A 158 7.75 -12.91 -8.36
N HIS A 159 8.41 -11.88 -7.81
CA HIS A 159 9.69 -12.05 -7.12
C HIS A 159 9.60 -12.85 -5.82
N LEU A 160 8.44 -12.80 -5.15
CA LEU A 160 8.16 -13.60 -3.97
C LEU A 160 7.71 -15.03 -4.30
N GLU A 161 7.51 -15.36 -5.58
CA GLU A 161 6.87 -16.61 -6.01
C GLU A 161 5.53 -16.84 -5.28
N LEU A 162 4.79 -15.75 -5.03
CA LEU A 162 3.49 -15.81 -4.38
C LEU A 162 2.47 -16.44 -5.33
N PRO A 163 1.70 -17.44 -4.89
CA PRO A 163 0.60 -17.96 -5.68
C PRO A 163 -0.45 -16.87 -5.98
N ASP A 164 -1.14 -17.05 -7.10
CA ASP A 164 -2.24 -16.18 -7.54
C ASP A 164 -3.52 -16.37 -6.73
N ALA A 165 -3.62 -17.47 -5.98
CA ALA A 165 -4.76 -17.73 -5.11
C ALA A 165 -4.91 -16.61 -4.07
N ASP A 166 -6.16 -16.23 -3.80
CA ASP A 166 -6.48 -15.34 -2.69
C ASP A 166 -6.09 -16.04 -1.39
N PHE A 167 -5.09 -15.48 -0.72
CA PHE A 167 -4.74 -15.92 0.61
C PHE A 167 -5.85 -15.54 1.57
N ASP A 168 -6.16 -16.45 2.50
CA ASP A 168 -6.95 -16.08 3.66
C ASP A 168 -6.11 -15.12 4.53
N LEU A 169 -6.50 -13.84 4.52
CA LEU A 169 -5.87 -12.80 5.32
C LEU A 169 -6.54 -12.65 6.69
N ASP A 170 -7.68 -13.33 6.90
CA ASP A 170 -8.40 -13.34 8.17
C ASP A 170 -7.77 -14.33 9.16
N ASP A 171 -7.04 -15.35 8.68
CA ASP A 171 -6.17 -16.16 9.53
C ASP A 171 -4.83 -15.46 9.81
N ASP A 172 -4.89 -14.36 10.58
CA ASP A 172 -3.72 -13.68 11.13
C ASP A 172 -2.86 -14.64 12.01
N GLY A 173 -3.41 -15.79 12.41
CA GLY A 173 -2.72 -16.88 13.08
C GLY A 173 -1.76 -17.65 12.15
N GLU A 174 -2.16 -17.97 10.92
CA GLU A 174 -1.32 -18.63 9.92
C GLU A 174 -0.09 -17.77 9.60
N TRP A 175 -0.31 -16.49 9.29
CA TRP A 175 0.78 -15.56 8.96
C TRP A 175 1.71 -15.26 10.13
N LYS A 176 1.21 -15.24 11.37
CA LYS A 176 2.06 -15.12 12.59
C LYS A 176 2.86 -16.39 12.89
N ARG A 177 2.37 -17.56 12.45
CA ARG A 177 3.00 -18.86 12.68
C ARG A 177 4.02 -19.23 11.60
N LEU A 178 3.94 -18.61 10.42
CA LEU A 178 4.94 -18.79 9.38
C LEU A 178 6.34 -18.48 9.93
N LYS A 179 7.13 -19.53 10.09
CA LYS A 179 8.55 -19.43 10.43
C LYS A 179 9.30 -19.08 9.16
N ILE A 180 10.28 -18.20 9.27
CA ILE A 180 11.24 -17.95 8.18
C ILE A 180 11.86 -19.30 7.82
N ALA A 181 11.49 -19.83 6.66
CA ALA A 181 12.05 -21.06 6.16
C ALA A 181 13.47 -20.80 5.64
N THR A 182 14.34 -21.79 5.74
CA THR A 182 15.67 -21.75 5.10
C THR A 182 15.65 -22.31 3.68
N HIS A 183 14.61 -23.09 3.34
CA HIS A 183 14.43 -23.79 2.08
C HIS A 183 12.95 -23.74 1.64
N GLY A 184 12.69 -23.97 0.35
CA GLY A 184 11.35 -23.93 -0.25
C GLY A 184 11.11 -22.66 -1.09
N ALA A 185 9.84 -22.45 -1.46
CA ALA A 185 9.40 -21.28 -2.24
C ALA A 185 9.85 -19.96 -1.61
N VAL A 186 10.10 -18.94 -2.43
CA VAL A 186 10.61 -17.65 -1.95
C VAL A 186 9.73 -17.07 -0.84
N TRP A 187 8.41 -17.04 -0.99
CA TRP A 187 7.50 -16.44 -0.01
C TRP A 187 7.57 -17.07 1.40
N HIS A 188 7.90 -18.36 1.53
CA HIS A 188 8.13 -18.99 2.83
C HIS A 188 9.38 -18.45 3.55
N ARG A 189 10.33 -17.90 2.81
CA ARG A 189 11.54 -17.26 3.34
C ARG A 189 11.30 -15.78 3.68
N TYR A 190 10.25 -15.18 3.13
CA TYR A 190 9.84 -13.78 3.35
C TYR A 190 8.36 -13.69 3.76
N PRO A 191 7.93 -14.36 4.85
CA PRO A 191 6.52 -14.44 5.19
C PRO A 191 5.89 -13.08 5.55
N ILE A 192 6.70 -12.12 6.03
CA ILE A 192 6.24 -10.78 6.40
C ILE A 192 5.96 -9.96 5.14
N GLU A 193 6.90 -9.99 4.19
CA GLU A 193 6.79 -9.33 2.89
C GLU A 193 5.66 -9.96 2.07
N ALA A 194 5.55 -11.29 2.09
CA ALA A 194 4.50 -12.07 1.46
C ALA A 194 3.10 -11.62 1.93
N PHE A 195 2.88 -11.59 3.26
CA PHE A 195 1.64 -11.10 3.84
C PHE A 195 1.34 -9.67 3.40
N ALA A 196 2.30 -8.76 3.57
CA ALA A 196 2.09 -7.36 3.25
C ALA A 196 1.77 -7.14 1.78
N CYS A 197 2.45 -7.87 0.89
CA CYS A 197 2.21 -7.82 -0.54
C CYS A 197 0.81 -8.35 -0.90
N ALA A 198 0.41 -9.49 -0.33
CA ALA A 198 -0.91 -10.07 -0.53
C ALA A 198 -2.02 -9.14 -0.02
N ALA A 199 -1.87 -8.58 1.18
CA ALA A 199 -2.82 -7.65 1.77
C ALA A 199 -2.99 -6.37 0.96
N LEU A 200 -1.90 -5.74 0.49
CA LEU A 200 -2.00 -4.57 -0.39
C LEU A 200 -2.62 -4.93 -1.75
N ARG A 201 -2.27 -6.10 -2.32
CA ARG A 201 -2.87 -6.58 -3.57
C ARG A 201 -4.38 -6.75 -3.44
N SER A 202 -4.86 -7.36 -2.36
CA SER A 202 -6.28 -7.51 -2.05
C SER A 202 -6.98 -6.17 -1.86
N ALA A 203 -6.37 -5.24 -1.10
CA ALA A 203 -6.90 -3.89 -0.92
C ALA A 203 -7.05 -3.15 -2.26
N CYS A 204 -6.06 -3.26 -3.14
CA CYS A 204 -6.10 -2.63 -4.45
C CYS A 204 -7.17 -3.25 -5.36
N THR A 205 -7.29 -4.59 -5.39
CA THR A 205 -8.35 -5.26 -6.14
C THR A 205 -9.73 -4.80 -5.67
N ARG A 206 -9.98 -4.78 -4.36
CA ARG A 206 -11.24 -4.28 -3.79
C ARG A 206 -11.50 -2.82 -4.10
N SER A 207 -10.49 -1.96 -3.96
CA SER A 207 -10.60 -0.53 -4.29
C SER A 207 -11.03 -0.31 -5.73
N ILE A 208 -10.46 -1.07 -6.67
CA ILE A 208 -10.76 -0.95 -8.10
C ILE A 208 -12.16 -1.49 -8.41
N GLU A 209 -12.53 -2.65 -7.85
CA GLU A 209 -13.85 -3.27 -8.02
C GLU A 209 -14.97 -2.37 -7.51
N LEU A 210 -14.82 -1.84 -6.30
CA LEU A 210 -15.82 -1.01 -5.63
C LEU A 210 -15.77 0.46 -6.08
N LYS A 211 -14.71 0.86 -6.79
CA LYS A 211 -14.37 2.26 -7.08
C LYS A 211 -14.28 3.10 -5.80
N ALA A 212 -13.74 2.50 -4.74
CA ALA A 212 -13.57 3.10 -3.42
C ALA A 212 -12.10 3.38 -3.10
N ALA A 213 -11.81 4.40 -2.31
CA ALA A 213 -10.45 4.66 -1.86
C ALA A 213 -9.96 3.58 -0.87
N ILE A 214 -8.64 3.32 -0.91
CA ILE A 214 -7.93 2.65 0.18
C ILE A 214 -7.54 3.70 1.21
N VAL A 215 -7.74 3.41 2.49
CA VAL A 215 -7.40 4.28 3.62
C VAL A 215 -6.48 3.54 4.59
N PHE A 216 -5.39 4.19 4.99
CA PHE A 216 -4.46 3.72 6.03
C PHE A 216 -4.82 4.40 7.35
N GLY A 217 -4.92 3.63 8.44
CA GLY A 217 -5.21 4.14 9.78
C GLY A 217 -5.28 3.08 10.87
#